data_AF-A0A929RPV4-F1
#
_entry.id   AF-A0A929RPV4-F1
#
_cell.length_a   1.000
_cell.length_b   1.000
_cell.length_c   1.000
_cell.angle_alpha   90.00
_cell.angle_beta   90.00
_cell.angle_gamma   90.00
#
_symmetry.space_group_name_H-M   'P 1'
#
loop_
_entity.id
_entity.type
_entity.pdbx_description
1 polymer ?
#
loop_
_entity_poly.entity_id
_entity_poly.type
_entity_poly.pdbx_seq_one_letter_code
_entity_poly.pdbx_strand_id
1 'polypeptide(L)'
;MRRNTSEEGTLVRYTRQLAAAALIVAAGLGMGACSAHPGAAVVTSSGVTYSNAEVEEAAQQLFDMKASKSTDIGYAIRKDLANHDLLLAAGATAGVSVTDTQVDTFVQQVVQRSGGVVPAQMGRVTRVLLENTVLTQLINMKLQQDPTLEGPVNAVVAQYQEASSVTINPRFPQPSVGGMEEPQTPLFGDAVAAQKQPDAASMLGGATGTNTQ
;
A
#
# COMPACT_ATOMS: atom_id res chain seq x y z
N MET A 1 -43.77 22.09 -61.56
CA MET A 1 -42.83 21.76 -62.65
C MET A 1 -41.48 22.40 -62.32
N ARG A 2 -40.39 21.65 -62.55
CA ARG A 2 -38.96 21.99 -62.38
C ARG A 2 -38.59 23.31 -63.12
N ARG A 3 -37.52 24.08 -62.85
CA ARG A 3 -36.06 23.83 -62.63
C ARG A 3 -35.45 25.09 -61.94
N ASN A 4 -34.50 24.99 -60.98
CA ASN A 4 -33.03 24.82 -61.14
C ASN A 4 -32.42 25.89 -62.07
N THR A 5 -31.45 26.73 -61.68
CA THR A 5 -30.02 26.51 -61.32
C THR A 5 -29.44 27.92 -60.98
N SER A 6 -28.31 28.19 -60.32
CA SER A 6 -26.99 27.56 -60.29
C SER A 6 -26.07 28.37 -59.34
N GLU A 7 -25.11 27.68 -58.70
CA GLU A 7 -23.71 28.15 -58.50
C GLU A 7 -23.51 29.32 -57.49
N GLU A 8 -22.57 29.33 -56.54
CA GLU A 8 -21.22 28.77 -56.41
C GLU A 8 -20.86 28.66 -54.92
N GLY A 9 -19.83 27.89 -54.57
CA GLY A 9 -19.07 28.15 -53.35
C GLY A 9 -18.58 26.94 -52.58
N THR A 10 -17.78 26.11 -53.24
CA THR A 10 -16.84 25.20 -52.60
C THR A 10 -15.94 25.95 -51.61
N LEU A 11 -15.97 25.61 -50.32
CA LEU A 11 -14.73 25.63 -49.53
C LEU A 11 -14.76 24.60 -48.41
N VAL A 12 -13.97 23.56 -48.64
CA VAL A 12 -13.47 22.60 -47.68
C VAL A 12 -12.84 23.33 -46.50
N ARG A 13 -13.29 23.06 -45.26
CA ARG A 13 -12.40 22.99 -44.10
C ARG A 13 -12.81 21.84 -43.19
N TYR A 14 -12.18 20.71 -43.45
CA TYR A 14 -12.05 19.58 -42.56
C TYR A 14 -11.17 20.01 -41.37
N THR A 15 -11.75 20.41 -40.24
CA THR A 15 -10.99 20.62 -39.00
C THR A 15 -10.75 19.29 -38.33
N ARG A 16 -9.63 18.66 -38.71
CA ARG A 16 -8.97 17.62 -37.91
C ARG A 16 -8.51 18.22 -36.57
N GLN A 17 -8.70 17.41 -35.53
CA GLN A 17 -7.95 17.36 -34.28
C GLN A 17 -8.03 18.59 -33.38
N LEU A 18 -8.50 18.37 -32.15
CA LEU A 18 -7.78 18.77 -30.94
C LEU A 18 -8.32 17.89 -29.79
N ALA A 19 -7.57 16.82 -29.51
CA ALA A 19 -7.67 16.10 -28.26
C ALA A 19 -7.20 17.07 -27.15
N ALA A 20 -8.14 17.61 -26.39
CA ALA A 20 -7.84 18.42 -25.22
C ALA A 20 -7.79 17.50 -24.00
N ALA A 21 -6.62 16.92 -23.75
CA ALA A 21 -6.28 16.38 -22.44
C ALA A 21 -6.17 17.57 -21.46
N ALA A 22 -7.19 17.74 -20.61
CA ALA A 22 -7.16 18.72 -19.54
C ALA A 22 -6.49 18.10 -18.30
N LEU A 23 -5.15 18.24 -18.23
CA LEU A 23 -4.42 18.10 -16.99
C LEU A 23 -4.70 19.35 -16.14
N ILE A 24 -5.52 19.21 -15.10
CA ILE A 24 -5.64 20.25 -14.07
C ILE A 24 -4.64 19.92 -12.96
N VAL A 25 -3.53 20.65 -12.98
CA VAL A 25 -2.53 20.68 -11.91
C VAL A 25 -2.88 21.81 -10.93
N ALA A 26 -3.05 21.39 -9.67
CA ALA A 26 -2.93 22.07 -8.37
C ALA A 26 -2.82 23.61 -8.25
N ALA A 27 -3.62 24.17 -7.32
CA ALA A 27 -3.31 25.27 -6.40
C ALA A 27 -4.39 25.29 -5.28
N GLY A 28 -4.15 25.53 -3.97
CA GLY A 28 -2.99 25.95 -3.19
C GLY A 28 -3.28 25.72 -1.68
N LEU A 29 -2.24 25.53 -0.86
CA LEU A 29 -1.64 26.48 0.09
C LEU A 29 -2.17 26.39 1.54
N GLY A 30 -1.40 25.70 2.39
CA GLY A 30 -1.31 25.87 3.84
C GLY A 30 0.16 25.67 4.25
N MET A 31 0.71 26.61 5.02
CA MET A 31 2.15 26.88 5.15
C MET A 31 2.96 25.78 5.87
N GLY A 32 4.10 25.42 5.28
CA GLY A 32 5.08 24.50 5.88
C GLY A 32 6.18 24.07 4.91
N ALA A 33 6.77 24.99 4.14
CA ALA A 33 7.98 24.67 3.37
C ALA A 33 9.19 24.57 4.31
N CYS A 34 9.53 23.35 4.73
CA CYS A 34 10.89 22.91 5.04
C CYS A 34 10.92 21.39 5.27
N SER A 35 10.80 20.61 4.18
CA SER A 35 11.49 19.34 3.91
C SER A 35 10.88 18.64 2.69
N ALA A 36 10.92 19.30 1.53
CA ALA A 36 10.79 18.61 0.25
C ALA A 36 12.06 17.78 0.03
N HIS A 37 12.17 16.66 0.73
CA HIS A 37 13.18 15.65 0.49
C HIS A 37 12.79 14.90 -0.79
N PRO A 38 13.67 14.83 -1.81
CA PRO A 38 13.41 14.02 -2.99
C PRO A 38 13.24 12.55 -2.57
N GLY A 39 12.09 11.96 -2.87
CA GLY A 39 11.86 10.53 -2.66
C GLY A 39 10.43 10.17 -2.27
N ALA A 40 9.98 9.01 -2.74
CA ALA A 40 8.75 8.36 -2.29
C ALA A 40 8.73 8.20 -0.77
N ALA A 41 7.56 8.30 -0.15
CA ALA A 41 7.34 7.82 1.21
C ALA A 41 7.34 6.29 1.25
N VAL A 42 6.65 5.67 0.28
CA VAL A 42 6.55 4.22 0.09
C VAL A 42 6.56 3.92 -1.41
N VAL A 43 7.29 2.88 -1.81
CA VAL A 43 7.17 2.20 -3.09
C VAL A 43 6.74 0.76 -2.77
N THR A 44 5.61 0.31 -3.29
CA THR A 44 5.09 -1.04 -3.04
C THR A 44 5.83 -2.09 -3.87
N SER A 45 5.61 -3.38 -3.61
CA SER A 45 6.17 -4.49 -4.40
C SER A 45 5.72 -4.47 -5.87
N SER A 46 4.52 -3.94 -6.13
CA SER A 46 3.99 -3.72 -7.49
C SER A 46 4.58 -2.47 -8.18
N GLY A 47 5.49 -1.74 -7.53
CA GLY A 47 6.13 -0.53 -8.06
C GLY A 47 5.30 0.74 -7.89
N VAL A 48 4.19 0.68 -7.17
CA VAL A 48 3.33 1.84 -6.93
C VAL A 48 4.00 2.78 -5.94
N THR A 49 4.12 4.05 -6.33
CA THR A 49 4.78 5.08 -5.51
C THR A 49 3.74 5.97 -4.81
N TYR A 50 4.00 6.26 -3.54
CA TYR A 50 3.27 7.22 -2.71
C TYR A 50 4.24 8.26 -2.15
N SER A 51 3.88 9.53 -2.26
CA SER A 51 4.69 10.66 -1.81
C SER A 51 4.47 10.98 -0.32
N ASN A 52 5.37 11.78 0.24
CA ASN A 52 5.23 12.29 1.60
C ASN A 52 4.00 13.19 1.78
N ALA A 53 3.70 14.00 0.77
CA ALA A 53 2.54 14.89 0.77
C ALA A 53 1.23 14.08 0.80
N GLU A 54 1.13 12.98 0.05
CA GLU A 54 -0.05 12.11 0.10
C GLU A 54 -0.21 11.42 1.46
N VAL A 55 0.90 11.07 2.14
CA VAL A 55 0.86 10.52 3.51
C VAL A 55 0.40 11.58 4.51
N GLU A 56 0.87 12.82 4.40
CA GLU A 56 0.44 13.94 5.24
C GLU A 56 -1.03 14.31 5.01
N GLU A 57 -1.47 14.37 3.76
CA GLU A 57 -2.87 14.58 3.39
C GLU A 57 -3.76 13.49 4.00
N ALA A 58 -3.35 12.23 3.90
CA ALA A 58 -4.11 11.12 4.47
C ALA A 58 -4.15 11.17 6.00
N ALA A 59 -3.06 11.58 6.66
CA ALA A 59 -3.06 11.76 8.11
C ALA A 59 -4.09 12.83 8.54
N GLN A 60 -4.17 13.94 7.81
CA GLN A 60 -5.16 14.99 8.07
C GLN A 60 -6.59 14.48 7.82
N GLN A 61 -6.84 13.80 6.71
CA GLN A 61 -8.19 13.29 6.38
C GLN A 61 -8.65 12.23 7.40
N LEU A 62 -7.76 11.34 7.85
CA LEU A 62 -8.09 10.36 8.89
C LEU A 62 -8.36 11.03 10.25
N PHE A 63 -7.67 12.12 10.57
CA PHE A 63 -7.94 12.92 11.76
C PHE A 63 -9.31 13.58 11.69
N ASP A 64 -9.65 14.22 10.57
CA ASP A 64 -10.95 14.88 10.36
C ASP A 64 -12.12 13.88 10.39
N MET A 65 -11.92 12.69 9.82
CA MET A 65 -12.86 11.57 9.90
C MET A 65 -12.96 10.97 11.30
N LYS A 66 -12.05 11.32 12.23
CA LYS A 66 -11.87 10.66 13.53
C LYS A 66 -11.74 9.14 13.37
N ALA A 67 -11.04 8.73 12.32
CA ALA A 67 -10.93 7.34 11.87
C ALA A 67 -9.62 6.67 12.28
N SER A 68 -8.62 7.44 12.75
CA SER A 68 -7.37 6.88 13.24
C SER A 68 -7.41 6.62 14.75
N LYS A 69 -6.84 5.48 15.15
CA LYS A 69 -6.56 5.13 16.56
C LYS A 69 -5.07 5.13 16.88
N SER A 70 -4.21 5.35 15.88
CA SER A 70 -2.76 5.28 16.05
C SER A 70 -2.22 6.58 16.64
N THR A 71 -1.27 6.45 17.57
CA THR A 71 -0.50 7.56 18.13
C THR A 71 0.58 8.06 17.18
N ASP A 72 1.07 7.23 16.26
CA ASP A 72 1.93 7.61 15.13
C ASP A 72 1.23 7.28 13.80
N ILE A 73 0.38 8.20 13.38
CA ILE A 73 -0.43 8.07 12.16
C ILE A 73 0.47 7.93 10.92
N GLY A 74 1.59 8.66 10.86
CA GLY A 74 2.48 8.61 9.70
C GLY A 74 3.15 7.24 9.54
N TYR A 75 3.59 6.65 10.65
CA TYR A 75 4.09 5.28 10.67
C TYR A 75 3.03 4.26 10.24
N ALA A 76 1.82 4.35 10.81
CA ALA A 76 0.71 3.45 10.49
C ALA A 76 0.33 3.50 8.99
N ILE A 77 0.24 4.70 8.42
CA ILE A 77 -0.05 4.88 6.99
C ILE A 77 1.00 4.19 6.13
N ARG A 78 2.30 4.40 6.41
CA ARG A 78 3.36 3.79 5.60
C ARG A 78 3.37 2.26 5.71
N LYS A 79 3.11 1.72 6.90
CA LYS A 79 2.94 0.27 7.11
C LYS A 79 1.79 -0.28 6.27
N ASP A 80 0.65 0.38 6.26
CA ASP A 80 -0.52 -0.10 5.53
C ASP A 80 -0.32 -0.01 4.01
N LEU A 81 0.32 1.07 3.53
CA LEU A 81 0.70 1.19 2.12
C LEU A 81 1.69 0.10 1.70
N ALA A 82 2.69 -0.19 2.54
CA ALA A 82 3.68 -1.24 2.31
C ALA A 82 3.07 -2.65 2.19
N ASN A 83 1.95 -2.89 2.84
CA ASN A 83 1.28 -4.18 2.88
C ASN A 83 0.03 -4.25 1.99
N HIS A 84 -0.28 -3.22 1.21
CA HIS A 84 -1.46 -3.19 0.35
C HIS A 84 -1.46 -4.33 -0.68
N ASP A 85 -0.35 -4.54 -1.40
CA ASP A 85 -0.24 -5.62 -2.39
C ASP A 85 -0.43 -7.01 -1.75
N LEU A 86 0.06 -7.20 -0.52
CA LEU A 86 -0.18 -8.43 0.23
C LEU A 86 -1.66 -8.62 0.53
N LEU A 87 -2.35 -7.58 1.00
CA LEU A 87 -3.78 -7.66 1.29
C LEU A 87 -4.58 -7.98 0.03
N LEU A 88 -4.22 -7.41 -1.12
CA LEU A 88 -4.83 -7.76 -2.41
C LEU A 88 -4.62 -9.24 -2.76
N ALA A 89 -3.40 -9.76 -2.59
CA ALA A 89 -3.08 -11.16 -2.89
C ALA A 89 -3.77 -12.15 -1.93
N ALA A 90 -3.78 -11.83 -0.63
CA ALA A 90 -4.49 -12.60 0.39
C ALA A 90 -6.00 -12.57 0.14
N GLY A 91 -6.54 -11.41 -0.25
CA GLY A 91 -7.93 -11.23 -0.64
C GLY A 91 -8.31 -12.10 -1.83
N ALA A 92 -7.53 -12.05 -2.90
CA ALA A 92 -7.73 -12.90 -4.08
C ALA A 92 -7.73 -14.39 -3.72
N THR A 93 -6.83 -14.82 -2.84
CA THR A 93 -6.75 -16.20 -2.34
C THR A 93 -7.97 -16.61 -1.53
N ALA A 94 -8.49 -15.71 -0.71
CA ALA A 94 -9.72 -15.92 0.05
C ALA A 94 -11.00 -15.71 -0.79
N GLY A 95 -10.89 -15.39 -2.09
CA GLY A 95 -12.02 -15.11 -2.97
C GLY A 95 -12.76 -13.81 -2.63
N VAL A 96 -12.07 -12.82 -2.09
CA VAL A 96 -12.62 -11.49 -1.75
C VAL A 96 -11.95 -10.38 -2.55
N SER A 97 -12.74 -9.34 -2.81
CA SER A 97 -12.29 -8.08 -3.39
C SER A 97 -13.12 -6.94 -2.81
N VAL A 98 -12.61 -5.72 -2.95
CA VAL A 98 -13.28 -4.50 -2.49
C VAL A 98 -13.61 -3.63 -3.69
N THR A 99 -14.80 -3.04 -3.68
CA THR A 99 -15.26 -2.07 -4.67
C THR A 99 -15.25 -0.67 -4.07
N ASP A 100 -15.13 0.35 -4.92
CA ASP A 100 -15.20 1.76 -4.49
C ASP A 100 -16.48 2.06 -3.68
N THR A 101 -17.62 1.51 -4.10
CA THR A 101 -18.90 1.66 -3.38
C THR A 101 -18.85 1.09 -1.96
N GLN A 102 -18.14 -0.02 -1.74
CA GLN A 102 -17.97 -0.59 -0.41
C GLN A 102 -17.08 0.31 0.46
N VAL A 103 -16.02 0.89 -0.11
CA VAL A 103 -15.17 1.87 0.58
C VAL A 103 -15.99 3.10 0.96
N ASP A 104 -16.74 3.67 0.03
CA ASP A 104 -17.56 4.85 0.29
C ASP A 104 -18.66 4.56 1.35
N THR A 105 -19.27 3.38 1.29
CA THR A 105 -20.23 2.94 2.32
C THR A 105 -19.55 2.81 3.68
N PHE A 106 -18.37 2.21 3.74
CA PHE A 106 -17.61 2.08 4.97
C PHE A 106 -17.24 3.44 5.57
N VAL A 107 -16.82 4.39 4.74
CA VAL A 107 -16.51 5.77 5.14
C VAL A 107 -17.71 6.43 5.80
N GLN A 108 -18.89 6.35 5.17
CA GLN A 108 -20.14 6.90 5.74
C GLN A 108 -20.43 6.29 7.11
N GLN A 109 -20.26 4.97 7.27
CA GLN A 109 -20.48 4.32 8.56
C GLN A 109 -19.43 4.72 9.61
N VAL A 110 -18.18 4.96 9.22
CA VAL A 110 -17.12 5.41 10.13
C VAL A 110 -17.47 6.78 10.69
N VAL A 111 -17.78 7.75 9.81
CA VAL A 111 -18.07 9.12 10.26
C VAL A 111 -19.37 9.22 11.05
N GLN A 112 -20.40 8.43 10.71
CA GLN A 112 -21.65 8.37 11.48
C GLN A 112 -21.41 7.86 12.90
N ARG A 113 -20.48 6.92 13.09
CA ARG A 113 -20.13 6.37 14.40
C ARG A 113 -19.18 7.26 15.19
N SER A 114 -18.22 7.90 14.53
CA SER A 114 -17.18 8.70 15.17
C SER A 114 -17.59 10.16 15.41
N GLY A 115 -18.64 10.64 14.73
CA GLY A 115 -18.97 12.07 14.67
C GLY A 115 -17.88 12.89 13.98
N GLY A 116 -17.17 12.27 13.04
CA GLY A 116 -16.19 12.93 12.15
C GLY A 116 -16.86 13.49 10.89
N VAL A 117 -16.04 13.97 9.95
CA VAL A 117 -16.52 14.48 8.66
C VAL A 117 -15.94 13.69 7.50
N VAL A 118 -16.74 13.47 6.45
CA VAL A 118 -16.22 12.91 5.20
C VAL A 118 -15.47 14.02 4.46
N PRO A 119 -14.23 13.79 4.02
CA PRO A 119 -13.53 14.75 3.18
C PRO A 119 -14.32 15.02 1.90
N ALA A 120 -14.40 16.28 1.47
CA ALA A 120 -15.08 16.66 0.23
C ALA A 120 -14.49 15.94 -1.00
N GLN A 121 -13.17 15.72 -0.97
CA GLN A 121 -12.46 14.85 -1.88
C GLN A 121 -11.53 13.96 -1.06
N MET A 122 -11.61 12.65 -1.29
CA MET A 122 -10.74 11.69 -0.62
C MET A 122 -9.42 11.56 -1.37
N GLY A 123 -8.33 11.75 -0.65
CA GLY A 123 -6.98 11.54 -1.17
C GLY A 123 -6.76 10.07 -1.53
N ARG A 124 -5.86 9.83 -2.48
CA ARG A 124 -5.55 8.49 -2.98
C ARG A 124 -5.08 7.55 -1.86
N VAL A 125 -4.17 8.01 -1.01
CA VAL A 125 -3.68 7.23 0.14
C VAL A 125 -4.80 6.91 1.11
N THR A 126 -5.64 7.90 1.47
CA THR A 126 -6.79 7.67 2.36
C THR A 126 -7.71 6.58 1.84
N ARG A 127 -8.02 6.58 0.54
CA ARG A 127 -8.84 5.56 -0.10
C ARG A 127 -8.22 4.17 0.01
N VAL A 128 -6.91 4.03 -0.24
CA VAL A 128 -6.17 2.76 -0.09
C VAL A 128 -6.20 2.25 1.36
N LEU A 129 -6.07 3.13 2.35
CA LEU A 129 -6.11 2.74 3.76
C LEU A 129 -7.49 2.22 4.19
N LEU A 130 -8.55 2.87 3.69
CA LEU A 130 -9.92 2.45 3.95
C LEU A 130 -10.24 1.15 3.21
N GLU A 131 -9.76 1.00 1.97
CA GLU A 131 -9.82 -0.25 1.21
C GLU A 131 -9.13 -1.38 1.98
N ASN A 132 -7.89 -1.18 2.46
CA ASN A 132 -7.16 -2.15 3.27
C ASN A 132 -7.95 -2.58 4.51
N THR A 133 -8.63 -1.62 5.15
CA THR A 133 -9.48 -1.89 6.32
C THR A 133 -10.66 -2.79 5.95
N VAL A 134 -11.37 -2.48 4.86
CA VAL A 134 -12.50 -3.28 4.37
C VAL A 134 -12.02 -4.66 3.92
N LEU A 135 -10.89 -4.73 3.21
CA LEU A 135 -10.31 -5.96 2.70
C LEU A 135 -9.92 -6.89 3.84
N THR A 136 -9.27 -6.37 4.88
CA THR A 136 -8.94 -7.12 6.11
C THR A 136 -10.19 -7.69 6.78
N GLN A 137 -11.27 -6.89 6.89
CA GLN A 137 -12.54 -7.38 7.47
C GLN A 137 -13.15 -8.51 6.64
N LEU A 138 -13.14 -8.39 5.31
CA LEU A 138 -13.70 -9.39 4.41
C LEU A 138 -12.87 -10.69 4.42
N ILE A 139 -11.53 -10.59 4.43
CA ILE A 139 -10.64 -11.74 4.55
C ILE A 139 -10.92 -12.48 5.86
N ASN A 140 -10.93 -11.78 6.99
CA ASN A 140 -11.18 -12.38 8.30
C ASN A 140 -12.57 -13.04 8.36
N MET A 141 -13.60 -12.39 7.81
CA MET A 141 -14.93 -12.97 7.71
C MET A 141 -14.94 -14.24 6.85
N LYS A 142 -14.17 -14.29 5.76
CA LYS A 142 -14.05 -15.49 4.93
C LYS A 142 -13.31 -16.63 5.62
N LEU A 143 -12.22 -16.35 6.32
CA LEU A 143 -11.51 -17.36 7.12
C LEU A 143 -12.39 -17.94 8.23
N GLN A 144 -13.25 -17.12 8.85
CA GLN A 144 -14.23 -17.60 9.83
C GLN A 144 -15.33 -18.46 9.21
N GLN A 145 -15.75 -18.15 7.97
CA GLN A 145 -16.77 -18.92 7.25
C GLN A 145 -16.21 -20.23 6.70
N ASP A 146 -14.97 -20.22 6.24
CA ASP A 146 -14.27 -21.36 5.65
C ASP A 146 -12.82 -21.43 6.16
N PRO A 147 -12.59 -22.14 7.28
CA PRO A 147 -11.25 -22.31 7.85
C PRO A 147 -10.27 -23.05 6.95
N THR A 148 -10.73 -23.74 5.89
CA THR A 148 -9.82 -24.43 4.96
C THR A 148 -8.95 -23.46 4.15
N LEU A 149 -9.34 -22.18 4.09
CA LEU A 149 -8.60 -21.11 3.44
C LEU A 149 -7.40 -20.59 4.26
N GLU A 150 -7.28 -20.92 5.55
CA GLU A 150 -6.19 -20.44 6.41
C GLU A 150 -4.81 -20.85 5.87
N GLY A 151 -4.65 -22.11 5.47
CA GLY A 151 -3.38 -22.62 4.91
C GLY A 151 -2.95 -21.87 3.64
N PRO A 152 -3.81 -21.79 2.60
CA PRO A 152 -3.55 -21.01 1.39
C PRO A 152 -3.24 -19.53 1.66
N VAL A 153 -4.01 -18.86 2.51
CA VAL A 153 -3.78 -17.44 2.84
C VAL A 153 -2.45 -17.25 3.56
N ASN A 154 -2.12 -18.10 4.53
CA ASN A 154 -0.83 -18.05 5.23
C ASN A 154 0.35 -18.31 4.28
N ALA A 155 0.19 -19.21 3.31
CA ALA A 155 1.21 -19.45 2.29
C ALA A 155 1.48 -18.21 1.43
N VAL A 156 0.45 -17.44 1.07
CA VAL A 156 0.62 -16.17 0.34
C VAL A 156 1.32 -15.12 1.21
N VAL A 157 1.00 -15.04 2.50
CA VAL A 157 1.70 -14.15 3.43
C VAL A 157 3.19 -14.49 3.49
N ALA A 158 3.54 -15.76 3.66
CA ALA A 158 4.93 -16.21 3.70
C ALA A 158 5.66 -15.92 2.37
N GLN A 159 5.04 -16.22 1.23
CA GLN A 159 5.62 -15.94 -0.09
C GLN A 159 5.83 -14.43 -0.32
N TYR A 160 4.89 -13.60 0.11
CA TYR A 160 5.04 -12.15 0.01
C TYR A 160 6.19 -11.64 0.87
N GLN A 161 6.36 -12.14 2.10
CA GLN A 161 7.48 -11.77 2.96
C GLN A 161 8.83 -12.09 2.32
N GLU A 162 8.96 -13.24 1.66
CA GLU A 162 10.19 -13.66 0.98
C GLU A 162 10.46 -12.86 -0.31
N ALA A 163 9.40 -12.51 -1.06
CA ALA A 163 9.52 -11.90 -2.38
C ALA A 163 9.35 -10.36 -2.39
N SER A 164 9.01 -9.75 -1.26
CA SER A 164 8.67 -8.33 -1.20
C SER A 164 9.86 -7.45 -1.61
N SER A 165 9.56 -6.45 -2.44
CA SER A 165 10.50 -5.40 -2.86
C SER A 165 10.06 -4.02 -2.38
N VAL A 166 9.17 -3.97 -1.40
CA VAL A 166 8.70 -2.71 -0.79
C VAL A 166 9.88 -1.89 -0.33
N THR A 167 9.89 -0.61 -0.70
CA THR A 167 10.88 0.37 -0.26
C THR A 167 10.18 1.49 0.50
N ILE A 168 10.61 1.77 1.72
CA ILE A 168 10.11 2.87 2.53
C ILE A 168 11.23 3.89 2.70
N ASN A 169 10.90 5.18 2.62
CA ASN A 169 11.90 6.23 2.70
C ASN A 169 12.79 6.03 3.96
N PRO A 170 14.13 5.94 3.81
CA PRO A 170 15.04 5.66 4.92
C PRO A 170 14.98 6.67 6.07
N ARG A 171 14.41 7.86 5.83
CA ARG A 171 14.20 8.88 6.87
C ARG A 171 13.12 8.50 7.90
N PHE A 172 12.31 7.48 7.63
CA PHE A 172 11.25 7.01 8.51
C PHE A 172 11.59 5.66 9.14
N PRO A 173 11.02 5.35 10.32
CA PRO A 173 11.05 4.00 10.87
C PRO A 173 10.54 2.99 9.85
N GLN A 174 11.26 1.88 9.70
CA GLN A 174 10.94 0.82 8.75
C GLN A 174 9.95 -0.15 9.39
N PRO A 175 8.68 -0.21 8.94
CA PRO A 175 7.72 -1.20 9.41
C PRO A 175 8.11 -2.61 8.97
N SER A 176 7.59 -3.59 9.72
CA SER A 176 7.58 -4.99 9.29
C SER A 176 6.78 -5.15 7.99
N VAL A 177 7.35 -5.89 7.05
CA VAL A 177 6.70 -6.29 5.80
C VAL A 177 6.10 -7.67 6.03
N GLY A 178 4.80 -7.83 5.74
CA GLY A 178 4.05 -9.06 5.91
C GLY A 178 3.70 -9.44 7.35
N GLY A 179 3.99 -8.58 8.33
CA GLY A 179 3.48 -8.70 9.70
C GLY A 179 2.23 -7.84 9.89
N MET A 180 1.16 -8.43 10.41
CA MET A 180 -0.03 -7.69 10.88
C MET A 180 0.23 -6.99 12.24
N GLU A 181 1.34 -7.32 12.89
CA GLU A 181 1.74 -6.77 14.19
C GLU A 181 2.69 -5.58 14.04
N GLU A 182 2.55 -4.60 14.95
CA GLU A 182 3.52 -3.52 15.10
C GLU A 182 4.90 -4.11 15.43
N PRO A 183 5.99 -3.61 14.84
CA PRO A 183 7.33 -4.03 15.21
C PRO A 183 7.52 -3.72 16.69
N GLN A 184 7.75 -4.76 17.49
CA GLN A 184 8.32 -4.56 18.79
C GLN A 184 9.74 -4.04 18.56
N THR A 185 10.00 -2.83 19.05
CA THR A 185 11.37 -2.30 19.12
C THR A 185 12.24 -3.39 19.74
N PRO A 186 13.28 -3.91 19.06
CA PRO A 186 14.14 -4.91 19.68
C PRO A 186 14.76 -4.23 20.89
N LEU A 187 14.39 -4.70 22.09
CA LEU A 187 15.09 -4.31 23.29
C LEU A 187 16.54 -4.75 23.08
N PHE A 188 17.50 -3.85 23.28
CA PHE A 188 18.92 -4.16 23.15
C PHE A 188 19.22 -5.48 23.90
N GLY A 189 19.43 -6.58 23.16
CA GLY A 189 19.59 -7.90 23.75
C GLY A 189 18.90 -9.05 23.01
N ASP A 190 17.83 -8.81 22.24
CA ASP A 190 17.21 -9.85 21.41
C ASP A 190 17.96 -10.02 20.09
N ALA A 191 19.15 -10.60 20.17
CA ALA A 191 19.81 -11.18 19.01
C ALA A 191 18.99 -12.39 18.56
N VAL A 192 18.43 -12.33 17.35
CA VAL A 192 17.96 -13.52 16.64
C VAL A 192 19.15 -14.47 16.54
N ALA A 193 19.04 -15.65 17.12
CA ALA A 193 20.09 -16.66 17.00
C ALA A 193 20.29 -16.95 15.51
N ALA A 194 21.39 -16.44 14.94
CA ALA A 194 21.82 -16.83 13.61
C ALA A 194 21.87 -18.36 13.58
N GLN A 195 21.31 -18.97 12.52
CA GLN A 195 21.53 -20.39 12.26
C GLN A 195 23.03 -20.65 12.37
N LYS A 196 23.41 -21.42 13.38
CA LYS A 196 24.80 -21.77 13.65
C LYS A 196 25.37 -22.37 12.37
N GLN A 197 26.28 -21.64 11.72
CA GLN A 197 27.10 -22.19 10.64
C GLN A 197 27.69 -23.50 11.14
N PRO A 198 27.67 -24.60 10.36
CA PRO A 198 28.32 -25.83 10.78
C PRO A 198 29.78 -25.52 11.05
N ASP A 199 30.24 -25.88 12.25
CA ASP A 199 31.59 -25.58 12.73
C ASP A 199 32.63 -26.00 11.68
N ALA A 200 33.40 -25.02 11.17
CA ALA A 200 34.54 -25.26 10.30
C ALA A 200 35.64 -26.13 10.97
N ALA A 201 35.52 -26.37 12.28
CA ALA A 201 36.33 -27.33 13.02
C ALA A 201 36.01 -28.81 12.67
N SER A 202 34.89 -29.11 12.00
CA SER A 202 34.55 -30.48 11.59
C SER A 202 35.09 -30.88 10.20
N MET A 203 35.73 -29.96 9.45
CA MET A 203 36.17 -30.21 8.07
C MET A 203 37.69 -30.22 7.84
N LEU A 204 38.54 -30.13 8.88
CA LEU A 204 40.00 -29.98 8.68
C LEU A 204 40.89 -30.69 9.71
N GLY A 205 40.59 -31.96 10.04
CA GLY A 205 41.40 -32.73 10.98
C GLY A 205 41.45 -34.23 10.70
N GLY A 206 41.79 -34.64 9.48
CA GLY A 206 42.10 -36.03 9.15
C GLY A 206 43.60 -36.28 9.06
N ALA A 207 44.06 -37.33 9.76
CA ALA A 207 45.37 -38.00 9.70
C ALA A 207 46.56 -37.21 10.31
N THR A 208 47.49 -37.80 11.09
CA THR A 208 48.21 -39.07 10.92
C THR A 208 48.69 -39.64 12.27
N GLY A 209 48.71 -40.97 12.40
CA GLY A 209 49.14 -41.70 13.59
C GLY A 209 50.67 -41.81 13.82
N THR A 210 51.04 -42.87 14.55
CA THR A 210 52.38 -43.38 14.98
C THR A 210 52.74 -43.05 16.44
N ASN A 211 53.32 -43.92 17.28
CA ASN A 211 53.44 -45.39 17.38
C ASN A 211 54.10 -45.69 18.76
N THR A 212 53.76 -46.84 19.36
CA THR A 212 54.64 -47.78 20.11
C THR A 212 55.51 -47.29 21.30
N GLN A 213 55.20 -47.77 22.52
CA GLN A 213 55.91 -48.87 23.23
C GLN A 213 55.21 -49.21 24.55
#